data_AF-A0A1H1X3R1-F1
#
_entry.id   AF-A0A1H1X3R1-F1
#
_cell.length_a   1.000
_cell.length_b   1.000
_cell.length_c   1.000
_cell.angle_alpha   90.00
_cell.angle_beta   90.00
_cell.angle_gamma   90.00
#
_symmetry.space_group_name_H-M   'P 1'
#
loop_
_entity.id
_entity.type
_entity.pdbx_description
1 polymer ?
#
loop_
_entity_poly.entity_id
_entity_poly.type
_entity_poly.pdbx_seq_one_letter_code
_entity_poly.pdbx_strand_id
1 'polypeptide(L)'
;MGKTLKIISLTSYSLIFLMGQMIGLPFIFWLIFTSFEFGNSDQIFAIFGLIGVILNFTKHSKSRLGKILSFVLMLTPIARRMTEIPIEKFNYLAFQIPLLLFVITYLIYILKQNENKKTVHNTV
;
A
#
# COMPACT_ATOMS: atom_id res chain seq x y z
N MET A 1 -18.23 -1.18 5.93
CA MET A 1 -17.68 -1.60 4.61
C MET A 1 -16.42 -0.84 4.18
N GLY A 2 -16.38 0.50 4.13
CA GLY A 2 -15.16 1.23 3.74
C GLY A 2 -13.96 1.00 4.67
N LYS A 3 -14.19 0.91 5.99
CA LYS A 3 -13.17 0.53 6.98
C LYS A 3 -12.65 -0.90 6.76
N THR A 4 -13.55 -1.84 6.45
CA THR A 4 -13.21 -3.25 6.18
C THR A 4 -12.31 -3.38 4.95
N LEU A 5 -12.64 -2.70 3.84
CA LEU A 5 -11.81 -2.69 2.62
C LEU A 5 -10.41 -2.12 2.90
N LYS A 6 -10.33 -1.02 3.66
CA LYS A 6 -9.05 -0.45 4.10
C LYS A 6 -8.24 -1.48 4.89
N ILE A 7 -8.84 -2.12 5.91
CA ILE A 7 -8.14 -3.11 6.74
C ILE A 7 -7.64 -4.27 5.89
N ILE A 8 -8.50 -4.86 5.04
CA ILE A 8 -8.10 -5.96 4.14
C ILE A 8 -6.92 -5.51 3.28
N SER A 9 -7.01 -4.34 2.64
CA SER A 9 -5.94 -3.85 1.76
C SER A 9 -4.61 -3.64 2.49
N LEU A 10 -4.62 -3.06 3.70
CA LEU A 10 -3.40 -2.83 4.48
C LEU A 10 -2.81 -4.14 5.01
N THR A 11 -3.65 -5.07 5.45
CA THR A 11 -3.21 -6.40 5.86
C THR A 11 -2.57 -7.15 4.69
N SER A 12 -3.23 -7.16 3.51
CA SER A 12 -2.68 -7.78 2.30
C SER A 12 -1.35 -7.15 1.91
N TYR A 13 -1.22 -5.82 1.94
CA TYR A 13 0.03 -5.11 1.68
C TYR A 13 1.16 -5.54 2.63
N SER A 14 0.84 -5.68 3.92
CA SER A 14 1.82 -6.05 4.94
C SER A 14 2.28 -7.50 4.80
N LEU A 15 1.40 -8.36 4.27
CA LEU A 15 1.61 -9.78 4.00
C LEU A 15 2.16 -10.06 2.60
N ILE A 16 2.52 -9.05 1.81
CA ILE A 16 3.32 -9.29 0.60
C ILE A 16 4.65 -9.86 1.09
N PHE A 17 4.93 -11.13 0.81
CA PHE A 17 6.24 -11.69 1.15
C PHE A 17 7.20 -11.36 0.02
N LEU A 18 8.43 -10.95 0.34
CA LEU A 18 9.53 -10.89 -0.60
C LEU A 18 10.35 -12.18 -0.46
N MET A 19 10.20 -13.13 -1.39
CA MET A 19 11.12 -14.24 -1.61
C MET A 19 12.06 -13.84 -2.75
N GLY A 20 13.34 -14.11 -2.54
CA GLY A 20 14.42 -13.63 -3.40
C GLY A 20 15.73 -13.40 -2.63
N GLN A 21 15.64 -13.34 -1.30
CA GLN A 21 16.72 -13.47 -0.32
C GLN A 21 16.43 -14.63 0.65
N MET A 22 17.45 -15.08 1.39
CA MET A 22 17.46 -16.32 2.20
C MET A 22 16.36 -16.41 3.29
N ILE A 23 15.69 -15.30 3.62
CA ILE A 23 14.59 -15.26 4.58
C ILE A 23 13.41 -14.53 3.93
N GLY A 24 12.27 -15.21 3.82
CA GLY A 24 11.01 -14.57 3.38
C GLY A 24 10.52 -13.62 4.45
N LEU A 25 10.75 -12.31 4.26
CA LEU A 25 10.32 -11.27 5.19
C LEU A 25 9.02 -10.63 4.69
N PRO A 26 8.00 -10.46 5.56
CA PRO A 26 6.83 -9.64 5.23
C PRO A 26 7.24 -8.22 4.84
N PHE A 27 6.62 -7.68 3.79
CA PHE A 27 7.03 -6.43 3.15
C PHE A 27 7.06 -5.25 4.13
N ILE A 28 6.16 -5.22 5.12
CA ILE A 28 6.14 -4.15 6.11
C ILE A 28 7.44 -4.07 6.92
N PHE A 29 8.04 -5.20 7.28
CA PHE A 29 9.32 -5.22 8.00
C PHE A 29 10.45 -4.76 7.10
N TRP A 30 10.44 -5.18 5.83
CA TRP A 30 11.41 -4.72 4.85
C TRP A 30 11.37 -3.18 4.72
N LEU A 31 10.18 -2.59 4.60
CA LEU A 31 10.02 -1.13 4.55
C LEU A 31 10.61 -0.43 5.78
N ILE A 32 10.35 -0.97 6.97
CA ILE A 32 10.89 -0.40 8.22
C ILE A 32 12.41 -0.47 8.20
N PHE A 33 13.01 -1.66 8.01
CA PHE A 33 14.46 -1.81 8.06
C PHE A 33 15.18 -0.96 7.00
N THR A 34 14.73 -1.04 5.74
CA THR A 34 15.34 -0.29 4.64
C THR A 34 15.19 1.22 4.80
N SER A 35 14.13 1.71 5.47
CA SER A 35 13.98 3.16 5.73
C SER A 35 15.06 3.75 6.65
N PHE A 36 15.67 2.92 7.51
CA PHE A 36 16.76 3.33 8.42
C PHE A 36 18.16 2.96 7.88
N GLU A 37 18.25 2.36 6.70
CA GLU A 37 19.51 1.97 6.09
C GLU A 37 20.09 3.11 5.24
N PHE A 38 20.78 4.05 5.91
CA PHE A 38 21.35 5.22 5.26
C PHE A 38 22.40 4.83 4.19
N GLY A 39 22.24 5.41 2.99
CA GLY A 39 23.12 5.12 1.85
C GLY A 39 22.62 3.99 0.95
N ASN A 40 21.54 3.29 1.31
CA ASN A 40 20.86 2.34 0.42
C ASN A 40 20.01 3.11 -0.61
N SER A 41 20.13 2.76 -1.90
CA SER A 41 19.32 3.33 -2.98
C SER A 41 17.81 3.10 -2.81
N ASP A 42 17.42 2.05 -2.09
CA ASP A 42 16.03 1.70 -1.83
C ASP A 42 15.40 2.47 -0.67
N GLN A 43 16.20 3.19 0.12
CA GLN A 43 15.76 3.89 1.32
C GLN A 43 14.60 4.85 1.04
N ILE A 44 14.71 5.68 -0.01
CA ILE A 44 13.69 6.68 -0.35
C ILE A 44 12.36 6.03 -0.74
N PHE A 45 12.42 4.88 -1.43
CA PHE A 45 11.24 4.13 -1.83
C PHE A 45 10.56 3.48 -0.62
N ALA A 46 11.35 2.95 0.32
CA ALA A 46 10.85 2.42 1.58
C ALA A 46 10.15 3.50 2.41
N ILE A 47 10.75 4.71 2.49
CA ILE A 47 10.14 5.88 3.16
C ILE A 47 8.80 6.25 2.50
N PHE A 48 8.73 6.29 1.17
CA PHE A 48 7.46 6.54 0.48
C PHE A 48 6.41 5.49 0.80
N GLY A 49 6.78 4.21 0.82
CA GLY A 49 5.90 3.13 1.25
C GLY A 49 5.32 3.35 2.65
N LEU A 50 6.19 3.68 3.61
CA LEU A 50 5.77 3.96 4.99
C LEU A 50 4.88 5.19 5.11
N ILE A 51 5.20 6.29 4.42
CA ILE A 51 4.35 7.48 4.38
C ILE A 51 2.98 7.13 3.80
N GLY A 52 2.92 6.35 2.71
CA GLY A 52 1.68 5.86 2.13
C GLY A 52 0.83 5.08 3.14
N VAL A 53 1.45 4.15 3.88
CA VAL A 53 0.80 3.40 4.97
C VAL A 53 0.31 4.34 6.07
N ILE A 54 1.14 5.24 6.57
CA ILE A 54 0.78 6.18 7.65
C ILE A 54 -0.38 7.08 7.24
N LEU A 55 -0.37 7.59 6.00
CA LEU A 55 -1.42 8.44 5.46
C LEU A 55 -2.81 7.79 5.54
N ASN A 56 -2.88 6.45 5.43
CA ASN A 56 -4.14 5.72 5.59
C ASN A 56 -4.75 5.86 6.99
N PHE A 57 -3.96 6.16 8.02
CA PHE A 57 -4.43 6.38 9.40
C PHE A 57 -4.73 7.85 9.71
N THR A 58 -4.38 8.77 8.82
CA THR A 58 -4.63 10.21 9.00
C THR A 58 -6.03 10.62 8.52
N LYS A 59 -6.41 11.87 8.80
CA LYS A 59 -7.64 12.49 8.28
C LYS A 59 -7.67 12.55 6.75
N HIS A 60 -6.50 12.58 6.09
CA HIS A 60 -6.40 12.63 4.63
C HIS A 60 -6.90 11.37 3.94
N SER A 61 -6.85 10.21 4.61
CA SER A 61 -7.43 8.95 4.11
C SER A 61 -8.93 9.01 3.80
N LYS A 62 -9.62 10.02 4.33
CA LYS A 62 -11.03 10.26 4.01
C LYS A 62 -11.18 10.82 2.60
N SER A 63 -10.34 11.75 2.16
CA SER A 63 -10.52 12.35 0.82
C SER A 63 -10.10 11.37 -0.28
N ARG A 64 -10.77 11.41 -1.43
CA ARG A 64 -10.41 10.55 -2.58
C ARG A 64 -8.97 10.80 -3.03
N LEU A 65 -8.54 12.07 -3.04
CA LEU A 65 -7.16 12.44 -3.36
C LEU A 65 -6.16 11.87 -2.35
N GLY A 66 -6.48 11.90 -1.06
CA GLY A 66 -5.61 11.31 -0.03
C GLY A 66 -5.47 9.80 -0.19
N LYS A 67 -6.56 9.08 -0.53
CA LYS A 67 -6.50 7.65 -0.85
C LYS A 67 -5.65 7.37 -2.09
N ILE A 68 -5.80 8.15 -3.16
CA ILE A 68 -5.00 8.00 -4.38
C ILE A 68 -3.52 8.24 -4.07
N LEU A 69 -3.21 9.31 -3.33
CA LEU A 69 -1.83 9.61 -2.92
C LEU A 69 -1.23 8.49 -2.08
N SER A 70 -1.95 8.00 -1.07
CA SER A 70 -1.55 6.83 -0.27
C SER A 70 -1.26 5.63 -1.15
N PHE A 71 -2.13 5.33 -2.12
CA PHE A 71 -1.98 4.19 -3.00
C PHE A 71 -0.73 4.27 -3.87
N VAL A 72 -0.51 5.42 -4.51
CA VAL A 72 0.67 5.65 -5.35
C VAL A 72 1.94 5.50 -4.52
N LEU A 73 1.99 6.11 -3.33
CA LEU A 73 3.14 6.01 -2.41
C LEU A 73 3.42 4.57 -1.94
N MET A 74 2.37 3.79 -1.68
CA MET A 74 2.50 2.37 -1.32
C MET A 74 2.95 1.50 -2.49
N LEU A 75 2.58 1.84 -3.73
CA LEU A 75 3.02 1.11 -4.92
C LEU A 75 4.49 1.37 -5.27
N THR A 76 5.04 2.55 -4.96
CA THR A 76 6.41 2.91 -5.34
C THR A 76 7.48 1.90 -4.91
N PRO A 77 7.57 1.47 -3.63
CA PRO A 77 8.55 0.46 -3.24
C PRO A 77 8.30 -0.90 -3.89
N ILE A 78 7.05 -1.27 -4.17
CA ILE A 78 6.73 -2.53 -4.86
C ILE A 78 7.28 -2.48 -6.29
N ALA A 79 7.00 -1.39 -7.01
CA ALA A 79 7.50 -1.18 -8.37
C ALA A 79 9.02 -1.20 -8.41
N ARG A 80 9.70 -0.55 -7.46
CA ARG A 80 11.16 -0.60 -7.32
C ARG A 80 11.66 -2.04 -7.22
N ARG A 81 11.10 -2.85 -6.31
CA ARG A 81 11.48 -4.27 -6.16
C ARG A 81 11.25 -5.07 -7.42
N MET A 82 10.14 -4.84 -8.12
CA MET A 82 9.85 -5.52 -9.39
C MET A 82 10.82 -5.16 -10.52
N THR A 83 11.50 -4.02 -10.44
CA THR A 83 12.55 -3.63 -11.42
C THR A 83 13.94 -4.15 -11.10
N GLU A 84 14.21 -4.44 -9.82
CA GLU A 84 15.52 -4.92 -9.37
C GLU A 84 15.64 -6.44 -9.34
N ILE A 85 14.56 -7.11 -8.94
CA ILE A 85 14.54 -8.56 -8.80
C ILE A 85 14.02 -9.18 -10.11
N PRO A 86 14.68 -10.23 -10.63
CA PRO A 86 14.19 -10.96 -11.80
C PRO A 86 12.75 -11.47 -11.61
N ILE A 87 11.94 -11.39 -12.66
CA ILE A 87 10.50 -11.69 -12.58
C ILE A 87 10.21 -13.14 -12.19
N GLU A 88 11.13 -14.05 -12.47
CA GLU A 88 11.06 -15.47 -12.11
C GLU A 88 11.03 -15.64 -10.59
N LYS A 89 11.74 -14.77 -9.87
CA LYS A 89 11.72 -14.78 -8.41
C LYS A 89 10.41 -14.30 -7.84
N PHE A 90 9.57 -13.58 -8.59
CA PHE A 90 8.21 -13.16 -8.18
C PHE A 90 7.12 -14.17 -8.56
N ASN A 91 7.47 -15.26 -9.24
CA ASN A 91 6.51 -16.29 -9.65
C ASN A 91 6.16 -17.25 -8.51
N TYR A 92 5.70 -16.71 -7.38
CA TYR A 92 5.22 -17.49 -6.24
C TYR A 92 3.96 -16.87 -5.63
N LEU A 93 3.08 -17.74 -5.16
CA LEU A 93 1.74 -17.39 -4.68
C LEU A 93 1.77 -16.39 -3.50
N ALA A 94 2.80 -16.47 -2.63
CA ALA A 94 2.91 -15.59 -1.46
C ALA A 94 3.28 -14.12 -1.79
N PHE A 95 3.62 -13.80 -3.04
CA PHE A 95 3.73 -12.41 -3.51
C PHE A 95 2.54 -12.02 -4.37
N GLN A 96 2.21 -12.84 -5.37
CA GLN A 96 1.15 -12.52 -6.33
C GLN A 96 -0.22 -12.38 -5.67
N ILE A 97 -0.60 -13.31 -4.79
CA ILE A 97 -1.93 -13.29 -4.15
C ILE A 97 -2.07 -12.05 -3.25
N PRO A 98 -1.16 -11.77 -2.29
CA PRO A 98 -1.30 -10.59 -1.44
C PRO A 98 -1.20 -9.28 -2.22
N LEU A 99 -0.37 -9.21 -3.26
CA LEU A 99 -0.24 -8.02 -4.11
C LEU A 99 -1.53 -7.74 -4.88
N LEU A 100 -2.09 -8.74 -5.56
CA LEU A 100 -3.34 -8.60 -6.30
C LEU A 100 -4.50 -8.24 -5.37
N LEU A 101 -4.57 -8.90 -4.21
CA LEU A 101 -5.59 -8.60 -3.21
C LEU A 101 -5.46 -7.15 -2.71
N PHE A 102 -4.25 -6.69 -2.42
CA PHE A 102 -3.98 -5.29 -2.08
C PHE A 102 -4.45 -4.34 -3.19
N VAL A 103 -4.01 -4.53 -4.42
CA VAL A 103 -4.34 -3.64 -5.55
C VAL A 103 -5.85 -3.56 -5.76
N ILE A 104 -6.53 -4.70 -5.87
CA ILE A 104 -7.97 -4.74 -6.16
C ILE A 104 -8.76 -4.12 -5.00
N THR A 105 -8.50 -4.53 -3.76
CA THR A 105 -9.25 -4.04 -2.60
C THR A 105 -9.00 -2.55 -2.34
N TYR A 106 -7.77 -2.07 -2.58
CA TYR A 106 -7.44 -0.66 -2.43
C TYR A 106 -8.08 0.20 -3.53
N LEU A 107 -8.12 -0.29 -4.79
CA LEU A 107 -8.83 0.41 -5.87
C LEU A 107 -10.33 0.53 -5.57
N ILE A 108 -10.96 -0.53 -5.07
CA ILE A 108 -12.37 -0.48 -4.62
C ILE A 108 -12.51 0.54 -3.46
N TYR A 109 -11.55 0.57 -2.54
CA TYR A 109 -11.54 1.54 -1.43
C TYR A 109 -11.43 3.01 -1.91
N ILE A 110 -10.64 3.28 -2.94
CA ILE A 110 -10.52 4.60 -3.59
C ILE A 110 -11.86 5.00 -4.22
N LEU A 111 -12.47 4.11 -5.00
CA LEU A 111 -13.69 4.37 -5.75
C LEU A 111 -14.92 4.51 -4.84
N LYS A 112 -14.91 3.86 -3.67
CA LYS A 112 -16.01 3.95 -2.71
C LYS A 112 -16.18 5.40 -2.25
N GLN A 113 -17.32 5.98 -2.64
CA GLN A 113 -17.73 7.34 -2.31
C GLN A 113 -17.83 7.51 -0.79
N ASN A 114 -17.34 8.64 -0.28
CA ASN A 114 -17.67 9.05 1.07
C ASN A 114 -19.12 9.52 1.07
N GLU A 115 -20.01 8.75 1.69
CA GLU A 115 -21.43 9.08 1.86
C GLU A 115 -21.70 10.35 2.71
N ASN A 116 -20.68 11.12 3.08
CA ASN A 116 -20.80 12.32 3.92
C ASN A 116 -20.99 13.64 3.16
N LYS A 117 -21.46 13.62 1.92
CA LYS A 117 -21.89 14.85 1.22
C LYS A 117 -23.19 14.60 0.47
N LYS A 118 -24.32 14.75 1.17
CA LYS A 118 -25.62 15.24 0.64
C LYS A 118 -26.70 15.24 1.75
N THR A 119 -26.61 16.18 2.69
CA THR A 119 -27.77 16.65 3.49
C THR A 119 -27.59 18.12 3.91
N VAL A 120 -27.01 18.97 3.04
CA VAL A 120 -27.04 20.42 3.23
C VAL A 120 -27.27 21.09 1.88
N HIS A 121 -28.46 20.89 1.33
CA HIS A 121 -29.15 21.90 0.52
C HIS A 121 -30.57 21.41 0.30
N ASN A 122 -31.51 21.88 1.13
CA ASN A 122 -32.93 22.09 0.84
C ASN A 122 -33.63 22.40 2.17
N THR A 123 -33.69 23.68 2.52
CA THR A 123 -34.75 24.34 3.32
C THR A 123 -34.35 25.81 3.44
N VAL A 124 -34.78 26.63 2.48
CA VAL A 124 -35.26 28.00 2.70
C VAL A 124 -36.55 28.10 1.90
#